data_AF-A0A2K4X877-F1
#
_entry.id   AF-A0A2K4X877-F1
#
_cell.length_a   1.000
_cell.length_b   1.000
_cell.length_c   1.000
_cell.angle_alpha   90.00
_cell.angle_beta   90.00
_cell.angle_gamma   90.00
#
_symmetry.space_group_name_H-M   'P 1'
#
loop_
_entity.id
_entity.type
_entity.pdbx_description
1 polymer ?
#
loop_
_entity_poly.entity_id
_entity_poly.type
_entity_poly.pdbx_seq_one_letter_code
_entity_poly.pdbx_strand_id
1 'polypeptide(L)'
;MKNSCFLLFFLSLIFSNSALASNQKLCDALYEYLRATTSNNSLRVKLINDWSSFSKQCKSYESSVAGVFCKSLMSHTSTEFMKLNLISVLECANADIAFKNLTIEEMSGSLTIYKIPKINENIEMTITFSFGYVDVNDFVEISTRYEEFD
;
A
#
# COMPACT_ATOMS: atom_id res chain seq x y z
N MET A 1 -28.69 15.57 36.83
CA MET A 1 -28.31 14.45 35.93
C MET A 1 -27.67 15.05 34.67
N LYS A 2 -26.39 15.37 34.76
CA LYS A 2 -25.51 15.85 33.67
C LYS A 2 -24.24 15.03 33.80
N ASN A 3 -23.66 14.57 32.68
CA ASN A 3 -22.26 14.11 32.48
C ASN A 3 -22.07 12.77 31.73
N SER A 4 -23.09 12.11 31.17
CA SER A 4 -22.83 10.90 30.33
C SER A 4 -22.52 11.18 28.86
N CYS A 5 -22.70 12.41 28.37
CA CYS A 5 -22.48 12.73 26.94
C CYS A 5 -21.02 13.13 26.62
N PHE A 6 -20.26 13.60 27.62
CA PHE A 6 -18.89 14.11 27.40
C PHE A 6 -17.83 12.99 27.25
N LEU A 7 -18.08 11.81 27.80
CA LEU A 7 -17.14 10.66 27.76
C LEU A 7 -17.12 9.96 26.39
N LEU A 8 -18.22 10.02 25.63
CA LEU A 8 -18.29 9.41 24.29
C LEU A 8 -17.54 10.21 23.22
N PHE A 9 -17.44 11.54 23.38
CA PHE A 9 -16.73 12.42 22.43
C PHE A 9 -15.20 12.30 22.52
N PHE A 10 -14.67 12.00 23.72
CA PHE A 10 -13.23 11.82 23.91
C PHE A 10 -12.73 10.46 23.40
N LEU A 11 -13.55 9.39 23.47
CA LEU A 11 -13.14 8.10 22.91
C LEU A 11 -12.99 8.14 21.39
N SER A 12 -13.89 8.81 20.65
CA SER A 12 -13.80 8.87 19.19
C SER A 12 -12.55 9.59 18.67
N LEU A 13 -12.08 10.63 19.37
CA LEU A 13 -10.88 11.37 18.98
C LEU A 13 -9.57 10.58 19.12
N ILE A 14 -9.51 9.60 20.03
CA ILE A 14 -8.27 8.83 20.26
C ILE A 14 -8.10 7.73 19.20
N PHE A 15 -9.19 7.10 18.73
CA PHE A 15 -9.13 6.06 17.69
C PHE A 15 -8.87 6.61 16.28
N SER A 16 -9.28 7.84 15.97
CA SER A 16 -9.03 8.44 14.65
C SER A 16 -7.55 8.78 14.42
N ASN A 17 -6.82 9.15 15.48
CA ASN A 17 -5.43 9.59 15.37
C ASN A 17 -4.47 8.43 15.04
N SER A 18 -4.72 7.23 15.57
CA SER A 18 -3.86 6.07 15.34
C SER A 18 -3.98 5.53 13.92
N ALA A 19 -5.19 5.50 13.35
CA ALA A 19 -5.41 5.10 11.96
C ALA A 19 -4.79 6.10 10.97
N LEU A 20 -4.95 7.41 11.19
CA LEU A 20 -4.32 8.44 10.35
C LEU A 20 -2.79 8.37 10.42
N ALA A 21 -2.22 8.24 11.62
CA ALA A 21 -0.77 8.15 11.81
C ALA A 21 -0.18 6.86 11.22
N SER A 22 -0.93 5.76 11.24
CA SER A 22 -0.57 4.50 10.59
C SER A 22 -0.49 4.66 9.07
N ASN A 23 -1.49 5.32 8.46
CA ASN A 23 -1.50 5.55 7.01
C ASN A 23 -0.37 6.51 6.60
N GLN A 24 -0.10 7.56 7.38
CA GLN A 24 1.00 8.49 7.11
C GLN A 24 2.36 7.79 7.07
N LYS A 25 2.65 6.86 8.00
CA LYS A 25 3.91 6.09 8.00
C LYS A 25 4.05 5.20 6.77
N LEU A 26 2.95 4.62 6.29
CA LEU A 26 2.95 3.86 5.05
C LEU A 26 3.31 4.76 3.86
N CYS A 27 2.66 5.93 3.77
CA CYS A 27 2.89 6.87 2.69
C CYS A 27 4.30 7.45 2.71
N ASP A 28 4.83 7.81 3.88
CA ASP A 28 6.20 8.30 4.01
C ASP A 28 7.21 7.23 3.55
N ALA A 29 7.01 5.97 3.96
CA ALA A 29 7.85 4.86 3.52
C ALA A 29 7.74 4.61 2.00
N LEU A 30 6.54 4.76 1.42
CA LEU A 30 6.34 4.68 -0.03
C LEU A 30 7.10 5.81 -0.76
N TYR A 31 7.05 7.04 -0.25
CA TYR A 31 7.74 8.16 -0.87
C TYR A 31 9.27 8.00 -0.82
N GLU A 32 9.82 7.55 0.30
CA GLU A 32 11.25 7.25 0.41
C GLU A 32 11.66 6.11 -0.53
N TYR A 33 10.81 5.08 -0.66
CA TYR A 33 10.99 4.02 -1.62
C TYR A 33 11.00 4.52 -3.06
N LEU A 34 10.04 5.37 -3.44
CA LEU A 34 9.97 5.97 -4.77
C LEU A 34 11.20 6.84 -5.06
N ARG A 35 11.61 7.70 -4.13
CA ARG A 35 12.78 8.61 -4.27
C ARG A 35 14.11 7.89 -4.46
N ALA A 36 14.23 6.64 -4.01
CA ALA A 36 15.42 5.82 -4.22
C ALA A 36 15.53 5.25 -5.65
N THR A 37 14.51 5.48 -6.49
CA THR A 37 14.52 5.12 -7.91
C THR A 37 15.30 6.15 -8.71
N THR A 38 16.18 5.69 -9.58
CA THR A 38 17.12 6.46 -10.40
C THR A 38 17.14 5.87 -11.81
N SER A 39 17.77 6.56 -12.76
CA SER A 39 17.93 6.05 -14.14
C SER A 39 18.64 4.70 -14.25
N ASN A 40 19.40 4.30 -13.22
CA ASN A 40 20.24 3.10 -13.24
C ASN A 40 19.66 1.93 -12.43
N ASN A 41 18.50 2.10 -11.80
CA ASN A 41 17.87 1.04 -11.03
C ASN A 41 16.35 1.02 -11.19
N SER A 42 15.80 -0.16 -10.90
CA SER A 42 14.37 -0.37 -10.67
C SER A 42 14.23 -1.00 -9.30
N LEU A 43 13.24 -0.58 -8.52
CA LEU A 43 12.97 -1.20 -7.23
C LEU A 43 11.74 -2.09 -7.36
N ARG A 44 11.68 -3.14 -6.53
CA ARG A 44 10.52 -4.01 -6.45
C ARG A 44 10.30 -4.52 -5.02
N VAL A 45 9.05 -4.51 -4.60
CA VAL A 45 8.59 -5.20 -3.39
C VAL A 45 7.31 -5.98 -3.70
N LYS A 46 7.12 -7.11 -3.03
CA LYS A 46 5.92 -7.93 -3.18
C LYS A 46 5.38 -8.33 -1.82
N LEU A 47 4.22 -7.79 -1.45
CA LEU A 47 3.43 -8.25 -0.32
C LEU A 47 2.58 -9.44 -0.77
N ILE A 48 2.67 -10.55 -0.07
CA ILE A 48 2.00 -11.81 -0.39
C ILE A 48 1.21 -12.22 0.84
N ASN A 49 -0.03 -12.64 0.62
CA ASN A 49 -0.79 -13.39 1.61
C ASN A 49 -0.61 -14.88 1.35
N ASP A 50 -0.22 -15.61 2.38
CA ASP A 50 -0.22 -17.05 2.38
C ASP A 50 -1.44 -17.54 3.19
N TRP A 51 -2.51 -17.83 2.46
CA TRP A 51 -3.76 -18.33 3.04
C TRP A 51 -3.61 -19.69 3.72
N SER A 52 -2.65 -20.52 3.29
CA SER A 52 -2.43 -21.85 3.88
C SER A 52 -1.93 -21.77 5.32
N SER A 53 -1.16 -20.73 5.63
CA SER A 53 -0.59 -20.47 6.96
C SER A 53 -1.21 -19.28 7.67
N PHE A 54 -2.22 -18.64 7.06
CA PHE A 54 -2.83 -17.39 7.51
C PHE A 54 -1.78 -16.33 7.88
N SER A 55 -0.76 -16.20 7.03
CA SER A 55 0.37 -15.32 7.25
C SER A 55 0.58 -14.40 6.07
N LYS A 56 1.25 -13.28 6.29
CA LYS A 56 1.71 -12.40 5.22
C LYS A 56 3.22 -12.35 5.19
N GLN A 57 3.76 -12.14 4.00
CA GLN A 57 5.18 -12.02 3.77
C GLN A 57 5.44 -10.87 2.82
N CYS A 58 6.58 -10.19 2.98
CA CYS A 58 7.01 -9.19 2.03
C CYS A 58 8.40 -9.55 1.48
N LYS A 59 8.49 -9.69 0.16
CA LYS A 59 9.74 -9.93 -0.55
C LYS A 59 10.28 -8.60 -1.06
N SER A 60 11.45 -8.19 -0.58
CA SER A 60 12.21 -7.06 -1.11
C SER A 60 13.37 -7.58 -1.96
N TYR A 61 13.53 -7.06 -3.17
CA TYR A 61 14.59 -7.49 -4.08
C TYR A 61 15.80 -6.55 -3.96
N GLU A 62 16.88 -7.07 -3.35
CA GLU A 62 18.27 -6.54 -3.39
C GLU A 62 18.46 -5.03 -3.16
N SER A 63 17.59 -4.40 -2.36
CA SER A 63 17.72 -2.99 -1.96
C SER A 63 17.37 -2.82 -0.49
N SER A 64 18.24 -2.13 0.26
CA SER A 64 18.00 -1.80 1.67
C SER A 64 16.74 -0.94 1.84
N VAL A 65 16.49 -0.01 0.92
CA VAL A 65 15.28 0.82 0.89
C VAL A 65 14.04 -0.03 0.62
N ALA A 66 14.11 -0.99 -0.30
CA ALA A 66 13.02 -1.94 -0.53
C ALA A 66 12.72 -2.78 0.73
N GLY A 67 13.76 -3.16 1.50
CA GLY A 67 13.60 -3.85 2.78
C GLY A 67 12.91 -2.99 3.85
N VAL A 68 13.24 -1.70 3.94
CA VAL A 68 12.56 -0.75 4.84
C VAL A 68 11.10 -0.60 4.46
N PHE A 69 10.81 -0.42 3.17
CA PHE A 69 9.43 -0.32 2.70
C PHE A 69 8.65 -1.62 2.93
N CYS A 70 9.25 -2.78 2.70
CA CYS A 70 8.63 -4.07 3.03
C CYS A 70 8.24 -4.19 4.51
N LYS A 71 9.10 -3.72 5.43
CA LYS A 71 8.76 -3.68 6.87
C LYS A 71 7.56 -2.78 7.13
N SER A 72 7.49 -1.61 6.49
CA SER A 72 6.36 -0.70 6.63
C SER A 72 5.07 -1.29 6.06
N LEU A 73 5.11 -1.92 4.89
CA LEU A 73 3.99 -2.69 4.34
C LEU A 73 3.55 -3.73 5.34
N MET A 74 4.46 -4.56 5.85
CA MET A 74 4.14 -5.61 6.82
C MET A 74 3.50 -5.08 8.11
N SER A 75 3.88 -3.90 8.61
CA SER A 75 3.32 -3.36 9.86
C SER A 75 1.98 -2.63 9.68
N HIS A 76 1.67 -2.15 8.48
CA HIS A 76 0.52 -1.27 8.23
C HIS A 76 -0.52 -1.85 7.26
N THR A 77 -0.44 -3.16 7.00
CA THR A 77 -1.37 -3.88 6.11
C THR A 77 -2.14 -4.96 6.87
N SER A 78 -3.24 -5.43 6.30
CA SER A 78 -3.98 -6.58 6.82
C SER A 78 -3.54 -7.89 6.17
N THR A 79 -3.47 -8.96 6.96
CA THR A 79 -3.36 -10.34 6.46
C THR A 79 -4.70 -10.83 5.91
N GLU A 80 -5.82 -10.23 6.32
CA GLU A 80 -7.18 -10.69 5.96
C GLU A 80 -7.74 -9.98 4.74
N PHE A 81 -7.29 -8.75 4.49
CA PHE A 81 -7.93 -7.86 3.52
C PHE A 81 -6.93 -7.27 2.55
N MET A 82 -6.41 -8.10 1.62
CA MET A 82 -5.41 -7.65 0.67
C MET A 82 -5.89 -6.52 -0.25
N LYS A 83 -7.18 -6.50 -0.61
CA LYS A 83 -7.80 -5.38 -1.32
C LYS A 83 -7.65 -4.04 -0.59
N LEU A 84 -7.78 -4.02 0.74
CA LEU A 84 -7.58 -2.80 1.53
C LEU A 84 -6.11 -2.35 1.47
N ASN A 85 -5.16 -3.29 1.43
CA ASN A 85 -3.74 -2.97 1.29
C ASN A 85 -3.45 -2.27 -0.04
N LEU A 86 -4.07 -2.73 -1.14
CA LEU A 86 -3.98 -2.06 -2.43
C LEU A 86 -4.52 -0.62 -2.34
N ILE A 87 -5.73 -0.46 -1.76
CA ILE A 87 -6.36 0.86 -1.60
C ILE A 87 -5.45 1.81 -0.80
N SER A 88 -4.86 1.36 0.32
CA SER A 88 -3.96 2.20 1.11
C SER A 88 -2.72 2.65 0.34
N VAL A 89 -2.13 1.78 -0.50
CA VAL A 89 -0.99 2.17 -1.35
C VAL A 89 -1.41 3.17 -2.42
N LEU A 90 -2.58 2.95 -3.04
CA LEU A 90 -3.14 3.88 -4.04
C LEU A 90 -3.42 5.27 -3.44
N GLU A 91 -4.02 5.32 -2.25
CA GLU A 91 -4.26 6.56 -1.52
C GLU A 91 -2.96 7.34 -1.28
N CYS A 92 -1.90 6.66 -0.84
CA CYS A 92 -0.58 7.27 -0.68
C CYS A 92 0.00 7.83 -1.99
N ALA A 93 -0.33 7.22 -3.13
CA ALA A 93 0.08 7.71 -4.44
C ALA A 93 -0.86 8.78 -5.03
N ASN A 94 -1.89 9.20 -4.28
CA ASN A 94 -2.96 10.07 -4.74
C ASN A 94 -3.69 9.52 -5.99
N ALA A 95 -3.87 8.20 -6.02
CA ALA A 95 -4.63 7.44 -7.02
C ALA A 95 -5.80 6.69 -6.34
N ASP A 96 -6.81 6.28 -7.10
CA ASP A 96 -7.97 5.56 -6.57
C ASP A 96 -8.53 4.56 -7.59
N ILE A 97 -9.10 3.46 -7.08
CA ILE A 97 -9.99 2.55 -7.80
C ILE A 97 -11.30 2.48 -7.02
N ALA A 98 -12.37 3.01 -7.62
CA ALA A 98 -13.68 3.01 -7.01
C ALA A 98 -14.34 1.62 -7.07
N PHE A 99 -14.54 0.99 -5.91
CA PHE A 99 -15.27 -0.28 -5.76
C PHE A 99 -16.70 -0.11 -5.23
N LYS A 100 -17.29 1.09 -5.38
CA LYS A 100 -18.57 1.43 -4.77
C LYS A 100 -19.71 0.56 -5.33
N ASN A 101 -20.52 -0.01 -4.44
CA ASN A 101 -21.69 -0.84 -4.74
C ASN A 101 -21.39 -2.12 -5.54
N LEU A 102 -20.19 -2.69 -5.38
CA LEU A 102 -19.76 -3.91 -6.06
C LEU A 102 -19.20 -4.92 -5.06
N THR A 103 -19.56 -6.18 -5.25
CA THR A 103 -18.85 -7.33 -4.65
C THR A 103 -17.92 -7.89 -5.71
N ILE A 104 -16.64 -8.01 -5.36
CA ILE A 104 -15.63 -8.61 -6.23
C ILE A 104 -15.06 -9.78 -5.46
N GLU A 105 -15.31 -10.99 -5.95
CA GLU A 105 -14.79 -12.23 -5.38
C GLU A 105 -13.34 -12.43 -5.79
N GLU A 106 -13.04 -12.24 -7.08
CA GLU A 106 -11.71 -12.39 -7.65
C GLU A 106 -11.32 -11.15 -8.48
N MET A 107 -10.06 -10.75 -8.39
CA MET A 107 -9.55 -9.63 -9.18
C MET A 107 -8.05 -9.76 -9.39
N SER A 108 -7.58 -9.52 -10.61
CA SER A 108 -6.16 -9.33 -10.88
C SER A 108 -5.97 -8.21 -11.89
N GLY A 109 -4.79 -7.60 -11.89
CA GLY A 109 -4.50 -6.50 -12.79
C GLY A 109 -3.13 -5.91 -12.59
N SER A 110 -2.80 -4.99 -13.50
CA SER A 110 -1.63 -4.13 -13.42
C SER A 110 -2.06 -2.70 -13.71
N LEU A 111 -1.60 -1.76 -12.90
CA LEU A 111 -1.83 -0.34 -13.06
C LEU A 111 -0.51 0.41 -12.93
N THR A 112 -0.34 1.44 -13.73
CA THR A 112 0.82 2.32 -13.69
C THR A 112 0.36 3.72 -13.29
N ILE A 113 1.04 4.30 -12.31
CA ILE A 113 0.75 5.60 -11.74
C ILE A 113 1.90 6.54 -12.06
N TYR A 114 1.53 7.67 -12.64
CA TYR A 114 2.43 8.77 -13.00
C TYR A 114 2.15 9.99 -12.12
N LYS A 115 3.09 10.94 -12.07
CA LYS A 115 2.91 12.24 -11.41
C LYS A 115 2.49 12.13 -9.94
N ILE A 116 3.13 11.20 -9.21
CA ILE A 116 2.89 11.00 -7.78
C ILE A 116 3.32 12.27 -7.02
N PRO A 117 2.48 12.84 -6.12
CA PRO A 117 2.83 14.08 -5.43
C PRO A 117 4.16 13.96 -4.66
N LYS A 118 4.99 15.01 -4.72
CA LYS A 118 6.29 15.11 -4.02
C LYS A 118 7.36 14.11 -4.49
N ILE A 119 7.14 13.46 -5.64
CA ILE A 119 8.06 12.54 -6.31
C ILE A 119 8.45 13.15 -7.66
N ASN A 120 9.64 12.80 -8.16
CA ASN A 120 10.10 13.22 -9.48
C ASN A 120 9.11 12.73 -10.56
N GLU A 121 8.79 13.59 -11.52
CA GLU A 121 7.81 13.29 -12.59
C GLU A 121 8.25 12.16 -13.52
N ASN A 122 9.56 11.91 -13.63
CA ASN A 122 10.16 10.81 -14.39
C ASN A 122 10.13 9.47 -13.63
N ILE A 123 9.54 9.41 -12.44
CA ILE A 123 9.39 8.15 -11.69
C ILE A 123 7.96 7.64 -11.90
N GLU A 124 7.87 6.46 -12.50
CA GLU A 124 6.63 5.70 -12.59
C GLU A 124 6.57 4.60 -11.53
N MET A 125 5.37 4.37 -11.01
CA MET A 125 5.09 3.27 -10.09
C MET A 125 4.08 2.33 -10.72
N THR A 126 4.46 1.05 -10.89
CA THR A 126 3.56 0.01 -11.35
C THR A 126 3.16 -0.89 -10.19
N ILE A 127 1.85 -1.06 -10.01
CA ILE A 127 1.27 -2.00 -9.04
C ILE A 127 0.62 -3.16 -9.79
N THR A 128 1.13 -4.37 -9.60
CA THR A 128 0.50 -5.60 -10.06
C THR A 128 -0.15 -6.31 -8.87
N PHE A 129 -1.37 -6.82 -9.03
CA PHE A 129 -2.10 -7.43 -7.93
C PHE A 129 -2.95 -8.61 -8.38
N SER A 130 -3.29 -9.46 -7.41
CA SER A 130 -4.19 -10.60 -7.57
C SER A 130 -4.84 -10.93 -6.22
N PHE A 131 -6.16 -11.10 -6.16
CA PHE A 131 -6.90 -11.45 -4.95
C PHE A 131 -8.01 -12.47 -5.26
N GLY A 132 -8.27 -13.36 -4.31
CA GLY A 132 -9.47 -14.22 -4.29
C GLY A 132 -9.36 -15.54 -5.04
N TYR A 133 -8.28 -15.75 -5.80
CA TYR A 133 -8.07 -16.97 -6.57
C TYR A 133 -7.58 -18.12 -5.68
N VAL A 134 -8.16 -19.31 -5.87
CA VAL A 134 -7.85 -20.50 -5.05
C VAL A 134 -6.42 -21.02 -5.27
N ASP A 135 -5.91 -20.92 -6.50
CA ASP A 135 -4.62 -21.51 -6.91
C ASP A 135 -3.45 -20.50 -6.86
N VAL A 136 -3.72 -19.24 -6.52
CA VAL A 136 -2.74 -18.16 -6.53
C VAL A 136 -2.83 -17.39 -5.23
N ASN A 137 -1.72 -17.31 -4.49
CA ASN A 137 -1.64 -16.47 -3.31
C ASN A 137 -2.01 -15.02 -3.65
N ASP A 138 -2.83 -14.39 -2.81
CA ASP A 138 -3.14 -12.98 -2.93
C ASP A 138 -1.84 -12.17 -2.84
N PHE A 139 -1.70 -11.15 -3.69
CA PHE A 139 -0.52 -10.30 -3.65
C PHE A 139 -0.77 -8.87 -4.11
N VAL A 140 0.07 -7.97 -3.60
CA VAL A 140 0.32 -6.63 -4.14
C VAL A 140 1.81 -6.50 -4.39
N GLU A 141 2.19 -6.39 -5.65
CA GLU A 141 3.56 -6.15 -6.09
C GLU A 141 3.67 -4.70 -6.53
N ILE A 142 4.66 -3.98 -5.99
CA ILE A 142 4.92 -2.59 -6.30
C ILE A 142 6.32 -2.55 -6.91
N SER A 143 6.42 -1.95 -8.09
CA SER A 143 7.68 -1.76 -8.79
C SER A 143 7.80 -0.32 -9.25
N THR A 144 9.04 0.14 -9.36
CA THR A 144 9.35 1.51 -9.76
C THR A 144 10.36 1.52 -10.88
N ARG A 145 10.24 2.50 -11.77
CA ARG A 145 11.18 2.72 -12.86
C ARG A 145 11.34 4.22 -13.09
N TYR A 146 12.53 4.58 -13.54
CA TYR A 146 12.80 5.92 -14.04
C TYR A 146 12.62 5.92 -15.56
N GLU A 147 11.74 6.78 -16.06
CA GLU A 147 11.48 7.00 -17.47
C GLU A 147 11.43 8.51 -17.72
N GLU A 148 12.36 9.01 -18.52
CA GLU A 148 12.41 10.44 -18.88
C GLU A 148 11.34 10.70 -19.94
N PHE A 149 10.39 11.58 -19.62
CA PHE A 149 9.37 11.99 -20.58
C PHE A 149 9.93 13.11 -21.46
N ASP A 150 10.20 12.79 -22.74
CA ASP A 150 10.62 13.75 -23.78
C ASP A 150 9.57 14.85 -24.05
#